data_AF-A0A8K9VE53-F1
#
_entry.id   AF-A0A8K9VE53-F1
#
_cell.length_a   1.000
_cell.length_b   1.000
_cell.length_c   1.000
_cell.angle_alpha   90.00
_cell.angle_beta   90.00
_cell.angle_gamma   90.00
#
_symmetry.space_group_name_H-M   'P 1'
#
loop_
_entity.id
_entity.type
_entity.pdbx_description
1 polymer ?
#
loop_
_entity_poly.entity_id
_entity_poly.type
_entity_poly.pdbx_seq_one_letter_code
_entity_poly.pdbx_strand_id
1 'polypeptide(L)'
;PPNELTPGQMDVVRETWMTELPPTLQHIGLGARTFKKRAGPESKDRSLWTDTPADRERKLRERLEGKESEETEPVPQLSHKELQMAEKVSKYNETKRGESLISLHEKQMKKRKLDEGAKPVERRAFDRDQDLQVNKFDEAQKQRLLKKSQELNTRFGHSKEKMFL
;
A
#
# COMPACT_ATOMS: atom_id res chain seq x y z
N PRO A 1 49.15 -40.30 23.35
CA PRO A 1 48.28 -40.42 22.15
C PRO A 1 47.76 -39.05 21.69
N PRO A 2 48.22 -38.51 20.55
CA PRO A 2 47.67 -37.28 20.00
C PRO A 2 46.34 -37.59 19.29
N ASN A 3 45.28 -36.86 19.61
CA ASN A 3 44.04 -36.90 18.84
C ASN A 3 44.27 -36.14 17.54
N GLU A 4 44.26 -36.88 16.44
CA GLU A 4 44.33 -36.37 15.07
C GLU A 4 43.04 -35.60 14.74
N LEU A 5 43.16 -34.32 14.40
CA LEU A 5 42.06 -33.51 13.89
C LEU A 5 41.97 -33.67 12.37
N THR A 6 40.86 -34.23 11.90
CA THR A 6 40.51 -34.32 10.47
C THR A 6 40.31 -32.93 9.86
N PRO A 7 40.91 -32.59 8.71
CA PRO A 7 40.68 -31.32 8.03
C PRO A 7 39.39 -31.39 7.21
N GLY A 8 38.26 -30.96 7.79
CA GLY A 8 36.99 -31.02 7.06
C GLY A 8 35.75 -30.41 7.70
N GLN A 9 35.83 -29.83 8.90
CA GLN A 9 34.70 -29.10 9.49
C GLN A 9 35.15 -27.68 9.83
N MET A 10 35.03 -26.78 8.85
CA MET A 10 34.90 -25.37 9.15
C MET A 10 33.46 -25.21 9.64
N ASP A 11 33.27 -25.02 10.94
CA ASP A 11 31.97 -24.62 11.47
C ASP A 11 31.54 -23.37 10.69
N VAL A 12 30.43 -23.47 9.96
CA VAL A 12 29.85 -22.34 9.25
C VAL A 12 29.27 -21.41 10.32
N VAL A 13 30.13 -20.55 10.87
CA VAL A 13 29.73 -19.54 11.86
C VAL A 13 28.81 -18.57 11.14
N ARG A 14 27.54 -18.58 11.53
CA ARG A 14 26.54 -17.65 11.00
C ARG A 14 26.91 -16.24 11.45
N GLU A 15 26.84 -15.30 10.50
CA GLU A 15 27.07 -13.89 10.76
C GLU A 15 26.16 -13.38 11.88
N THR A 16 26.66 -12.45 12.70
CA THR A 16 26.01 -12.01 13.95
C THR A 16 24.59 -11.46 13.75
N TRP A 17 24.28 -10.89 12.59
CA TRP A 17 22.93 -10.44 12.25
C TRP A 17 21.91 -11.58 12.05
N MET A 18 22.37 -12.82 11.85
CA MET A 18 21.54 -14.01 11.73
C MET A 18 21.28 -14.72 13.07
N THR A 19 22.10 -14.46 14.09
CA THR A 19 22.04 -15.15 15.38
C THR A 19 21.65 -14.22 16.53
N GLU A 20 22.01 -12.94 16.45
CA GLU A 20 21.74 -11.95 17.48
C GLU A 20 20.60 -11.03 17.03
N LEU A 21 19.59 -10.88 17.91
CA LEU A 21 18.53 -9.91 17.67
C LEU A 21 19.10 -8.49 17.81
N PRO A 22 18.73 -7.56 16.92
CA PRO A 22 19.15 -6.18 17.06
C PRO A 22 18.70 -5.62 18.42
N PRO A 23 19.45 -4.67 19.02
CA PRO A 23 19.18 -4.15 20.37
C PRO A 23 17.74 -3.67 20.60
N THR A 24 17.08 -3.19 19.55
CA THR A 24 15.69 -2.73 19.55
C THR A 24 14.65 -3.85 19.70
N LEU A 25 15.03 -5.09 19.44
CA LEU A 25 14.15 -6.27 19.42
C LEU A 25 14.53 -7.33 20.48
N GLN A 26 15.48 -7.05 21.37
CA GLN A 26 15.92 -7.96 22.43
C GLN A 26 14.80 -8.45 23.37
N HIS A 27 13.67 -7.74 23.42
CA HIS A 27 12.51 -8.09 24.28
C HIS A 27 11.35 -8.74 23.49
N ILE A 28 11.60 -9.22 22.27
CA ILE A 28 10.63 -9.97 21.49
C ILE A 28 10.81 -11.46 21.82
N GLY A 29 9.95 -12.00 22.68
CA GLY A 29 10.01 -13.39 23.13
C GLY A 29 8.65 -14.08 23.27
N LEU A 30 8.68 -15.41 23.49
CA LEU A 30 7.56 -16.37 23.53
C LEU A 30 6.63 -16.26 24.76
N GLY A 31 6.60 -15.12 25.45
CA GLY A 31 5.68 -14.86 26.56
C GLY A 31 4.34 -14.30 26.09
N ALA A 32 3.33 -14.27 26.96
CA ALA A 32 2.05 -13.62 26.65
C ALA A 32 2.26 -12.12 26.35
N ARG A 33 1.92 -11.68 25.14
CA ARG A 33 2.15 -10.31 24.65
C ARG A 33 0.89 -9.48 24.80
N THR A 34 0.98 -8.33 25.47
CA THR A 34 -0.06 -7.28 25.47
C THR A 34 0.38 -6.11 24.59
N PHE A 35 -0.58 -5.42 23.97
CA PHE A 35 -0.29 -4.18 23.22
C PHE A 35 0.39 -3.13 24.13
N LYS A 36 1.40 -2.42 23.60
CA LYS A 36 2.03 -1.29 24.31
C LYS A 36 0.98 -0.18 24.46
N LYS A 37 0.64 0.17 25.72
CA LYS A 37 -0.35 1.19 26.06
C LYS A 37 0.14 2.64 25.88
N ARG A 38 1.45 2.82 25.67
CA ARG A 38 2.09 4.13 25.48
C ARG A 38 3.00 4.07 24.27
N ALA A 39 3.06 5.15 23.50
CA ALA A 39 4.08 5.31 22.46
C ALA A 39 5.46 5.18 23.10
N GLY A 40 6.29 4.29 22.56
CA GLY A 40 7.68 4.14 23.02
C GLY A 40 8.54 5.34 22.64
N PRO A 41 9.76 5.46 23.17
CA PRO A 41 10.69 6.54 22.81
C PRO A 41 10.84 6.65 21.29
N GLU A 42 10.73 7.87 20.78
CA GLU A 42 10.55 8.22 19.35
C GLU A 42 11.81 8.06 18.50
N SER A 43 12.60 7.01 18.70
CA SER A 43 13.83 6.79 17.91
C SER A 43 13.57 6.42 16.45
N LYS A 44 12.32 6.35 16.01
CA LYS A 44 11.95 6.03 14.64
C LYS A 44 10.59 6.62 14.34
N ASP A 45 10.55 7.41 13.27
CA ASP A 45 9.34 8.11 12.87
C ASP A 45 8.23 7.11 12.51
N ARG A 46 7.18 7.10 13.32
CA ARG A 46 6.00 6.22 13.17
C ARG A 46 4.80 6.99 12.63
N SER A 47 4.94 8.30 12.44
CA SER A 47 3.92 9.24 11.97
C SER A 47 3.17 8.75 10.73
N LEU A 48 3.89 8.06 9.83
CA LEU A 48 3.34 7.49 8.60
C LEU A 48 2.13 6.57 8.82
N TRP A 49 2.09 5.80 9.91
CA TRP A 49 1.01 4.84 10.19
C TRP A 49 0.28 5.06 11.52
N THR A 50 0.89 5.75 12.49
CA THR A 50 0.25 5.96 13.81
C THR A 50 -0.51 7.26 13.93
N ASP A 51 -0.26 8.25 13.07
CA ASP A 51 -0.95 9.55 13.20
C ASP A 51 -2.40 9.47 12.72
N THR A 52 -3.30 9.95 13.57
CA THR A 52 -4.67 10.25 13.15
C THR A 52 -4.71 11.54 12.31
N PRO A 53 -5.77 11.80 11.53
CA PRO A 53 -5.89 13.06 10.78
C PRO A 53 -5.78 14.31 11.67
N ALA A 54 -6.33 14.26 12.88
CA ALA A 54 -6.22 15.34 13.87
C ALA A 54 -4.78 15.52 14.36
N ASP A 55 -4.03 14.43 14.56
CA ASP A 55 -2.60 14.50 14.90
C ASP A 55 -1.79 15.12 13.76
N ARG A 56 -2.11 14.79 12.51
CA ARG A 56 -1.45 15.39 11.32
C ARG A 56 -1.70 16.89 11.22
N GLU A 57 -2.94 17.33 11.41
CA GLU A 57 -3.30 18.75 11.37
C GLU A 57 -2.63 19.53 12.51
N ARG A 58 -2.63 18.96 13.73
CA ARG A 58 -1.93 19.53 14.89
C ARG A 58 -0.42 19.67 14.62
N LYS A 59 0.24 18.59 14.18
CA LYS A 59 1.68 18.62 13.85
C LYS A 59 1.99 19.61 12.74
N LEU A 60 1.15 19.68 11.71
CA LEU A 60 1.33 20.63 10.61
C LEU A 60 1.19 22.08 11.08
N ARG A 61 0.26 22.36 12.00
CA ARG A 61 0.10 23.68 12.62
C ARG A 61 1.28 24.02 13.53
N GLU A 62 1.74 23.08 14.36
CA GLU A 62 2.93 23.23 15.20
C GLU A 62 4.20 23.52 14.35
N ARG A 63 4.35 22.82 13.22
CA ARG A 63 5.45 23.05 12.26
C ARG A 63 5.43 24.43 11.62
N LEU A 64 4.23 24.97 11.36
CA LEU A 64 4.05 26.32 10.80
C LEU A 64 4.21 27.42 11.86
N GLU A 65 3.81 27.16 13.11
CA GLU A 65 3.78 28.14 14.20
C GLU A 65 5.10 28.23 15.00
N GLY A 66 5.97 27.21 14.98
CA GLY A 66 7.26 27.36 15.62
C GLY A 66 8.20 26.17 15.58
N LYS A 67 9.39 26.40 15.00
CA LYS A 67 10.69 25.86 15.45
C LYS A 67 10.82 24.33 15.49
N GLU A 68 10.59 23.66 14.37
CA GLU A 68 11.48 22.53 14.06
C GLU A 68 12.48 23.01 13.00
N SER A 69 13.76 23.01 13.37
CA SER A 69 14.79 22.86 12.36
C SER A 69 14.51 21.53 11.70
N GLU A 70 14.02 21.55 10.46
CA GLU A 70 14.08 20.37 9.62
C GLU A 70 15.54 19.94 9.62
N GLU A 71 15.87 18.88 10.36
CA GLU A 71 17.03 18.07 10.06
C GLU A 71 16.76 17.56 8.65
N THR A 72 17.18 18.37 7.68
CA THR A 72 17.11 18.03 6.27
C THR A 72 18.06 16.87 6.16
N GLU A 73 17.50 15.66 6.16
CA GLU A 73 18.23 14.45 5.83
C GLU A 73 19.11 14.78 4.63
N PRO A 74 20.44 14.62 4.73
CA PRO A 74 21.35 15.08 3.70
C PRO A 74 20.95 14.38 2.40
N VAL A 75 20.38 15.16 1.48
CA VAL A 75 19.98 14.64 0.17
C VAL A 75 21.23 13.98 -0.41
N PRO A 76 21.20 12.66 -0.69
CA PRO A 76 22.36 11.97 -1.20
C PRO A 76 22.82 12.69 -2.47
N GLN A 77 24.03 13.26 -2.45
CA GLN A 77 24.56 13.93 -3.62
C GLN A 77 24.83 12.87 -4.68
N LEU A 78 23.95 12.83 -5.69
CA LEU A 78 24.06 11.88 -6.79
C LEU A 78 25.37 12.13 -7.55
N SER A 79 26.06 11.05 -7.92
CA SER A 79 27.28 11.17 -8.71
C SER A 79 26.98 11.75 -10.10
N HIS A 80 27.95 12.41 -10.74
CA HIS A 80 27.76 12.97 -12.08
C HIS A 80 27.29 11.92 -13.11
N LYS A 81 27.72 10.67 -12.93
CA LYS A 81 27.29 9.53 -13.78
C LYS A 81 25.81 9.20 -13.58
N GLU A 82 25.31 9.22 -12.35
CA GLU A 82 23.90 8.98 -12.03
C GLU A 82 23.01 10.06 -12.63
N LEU A 83 23.43 11.33 -12.58
CA LEU A 83 22.69 12.43 -13.20
C LEU A 83 22.57 12.27 -14.72
N GLN A 84 23.67 11.94 -15.40
CA GLN A 84 23.64 11.69 -16.86
C GLN A 84 22.76 10.48 -17.21
N MET A 85 22.79 9.43 -16.37
CA MET A 85 21.95 8.25 -16.56
C MET A 85 20.48 8.59 -16.37
N ALA A 86 20.14 9.36 -15.34
CA ALA A 86 18.78 9.81 -15.07
C ALA A 86 18.22 10.65 -16.23
N GLU A 87 19.03 11.55 -16.79
CA GLU A 87 18.64 12.38 -17.95
C GLU A 87 18.38 11.53 -19.20
N LYS A 88 19.24 10.54 -19.49
CA LYS A 88 19.03 9.60 -20.60
C LYS A 88 17.74 8.81 -20.43
N VAL A 89 17.47 8.33 -19.21
CA VAL A 89 16.25 7.59 -18.88
C VAL A 89 15.02 8.49 -18.96
N SER A 90 15.09 9.76 -18.56
CA SER A 90 13.95 10.69 -18.67
C SER A 90 13.58 10.92 -20.14
N LYS A 91 14.55 11.22 -21.01
CA LYS A 91 14.34 11.43 -22.46
C LYS A 91 13.74 10.20 -23.13
N TYR A 92 14.18 9.01 -22.75
CA TYR A 92 13.61 7.76 -23.24
C TYR A 92 12.16 7.58 -22.76
N ASN A 93 11.90 7.79 -21.47
CA ASN A 93 10.57 7.64 -20.90
C ASN A 93 9.57 8.62 -21.53
N GLU A 94 9.96 9.86 -21.79
CA GLU A 94 9.08 10.87 -22.42
C GLU A 94 8.65 10.48 -23.84
N THR A 95 9.50 9.80 -24.60
CA THR A 95 9.24 9.47 -26.01
C THR A 95 8.65 8.08 -26.23
N LYS A 96 9.02 7.10 -25.38
CA LYS A 96 8.67 5.68 -25.56
C LYS A 96 7.71 5.14 -24.51
N ARG A 97 7.62 5.78 -23.34
CA ARG A 97 6.75 5.30 -22.26
C ARG A 97 5.46 6.09 -22.25
N GLY A 98 4.35 5.39 -22.01
CA GLY A 98 3.09 6.04 -21.70
C GLY A 98 3.13 6.75 -20.35
N GLU A 99 2.05 7.46 -20.04
CA GLU A 99 1.89 8.18 -18.77
C GLU A 99 2.11 7.25 -17.57
N SER A 100 2.87 7.73 -16.57
CA SER A 100 3.09 6.96 -15.34
C SER A 100 1.77 6.80 -14.58
N LEU A 101 1.60 5.69 -13.86
CA LEU A 101 0.40 5.46 -13.03
C LEU A 101 0.15 6.62 -12.05
N ILE A 102 1.22 7.19 -11.49
CA ILE A 102 1.16 8.37 -10.62
C ILE A 102 0.61 9.57 -11.39
N SER A 103 1.15 9.86 -12.58
CA SER A 103 0.68 10.98 -13.40
C SER A 103 -0.77 10.81 -13.84
N LEU A 104 -1.20 9.59 -14.16
CA LEU A 104 -2.59 9.26 -14.46
C LEU A 104 -3.48 9.51 -13.24
N HIS A 105 -3.05 9.08 -12.05
CA HIS A 105 -3.78 9.30 -10.82
C HIS A 105 -3.90 10.80 -10.50
N GLU A 106 -2.82 11.57 -10.63
CA GLU A 106 -2.84 13.02 -10.46
C GLU A 106 -3.81 13.71 -11.43
N LYS A 107 -3.80 13.30 -12.70
CA LYS A 107 -4.74 13.81 -13.71
C LYS A 107 -6.18 13.47 -13.33
N GLN A 108 -6.46 12.25 -12.90
CA GLN A 108 -7.78 11.84 -12.42
C GLN A 108 -8.21 12.65 -11.20
N MET A 109 -7.34 12.82 -10.21
CA MET A 109 -7.64 13.62 -9.01
C MET A 109 -7.91 15.09 -9.36
N LYS A 110 -7.16 15.68 -10.30
CA LYS A 110 -7.42 17.03 -10.81
C LYS A 110 -8.77 17.13 -11.52
N LYS A 111 -9.10 16.17 -12.40
CA LYS A 111 -10.42 16.11 -13.07
C LYS A 111 -11.56 15.98 -12.06
N ARG A 112 -11.46 15.06 -11.10
CA ARG A 112 -12.47 14.89 -10.05
C ARG A 112 -12.67 16.15 -9.22
N LYS A 113 -11.60 16.87 -8.88
CA LYS A 113 -11.70 18.17 -8.19
C LYS A 113 -12.41 19.26 -9.01
N LEU A 114 -12.26 19.25 -10.33
CA LEU A 114 -12.96 20.16 -11.22
C LEU A 114 -14.45 19.80 -11.34
N ASP A 115 -14.76 18.51 -11.45
CA ASP A 115 -16.13 17.99 -11.63
C ASP A 115 -16.96 18.05 -10.34
N GLU A 116 -16.39 17.67 -9.19
CA GLU A 116 -17.09 17.62 -7.90
C GLU A 116 -17.20 19.02 -7.23
N GLY A 117 -16.56 20.05 -7.82
CA GLY A 117 -16.46 21.40 -7.28
C GLY A 117 -15.63 21.46 -5.99
N ALA A 118 -15.22 22.66 -5.57
CA ALA A 118 -14.42 22.87 -4.35
C ALA A 118 -15.21 22.66 -3.05
N LYS A 119 -16.01 21.59 -2.95
CA LYS A 119 -16.67 21.22 -1.71
C LYS A 119 -15.62 20.59 -0.79
N PRO A 120 -15.39 21.12 0.41
CA PRO A 120 -14.53 20.47 1.38
C PRO A 120 -15.15 19.11 1.68
N VAL A 121 -14.43 18.03 1.35
CA VAL A 121 -14.84 16.67 1.68
C VAL A 121 -14.64 16.51 3.18
N GLU A 122 -15.67 16.81 3.95
CA GLU A 122 -15.69 16.49 5.37
C GLU A 122 -15.59 14.97 5.54
N ARG A 123 -14.87 14.54 6.58
CA ARG A 123 -14.61 13.13 6.83
C ARG A 123 -15.92 12.41 7.19
N ARG A 124 -16.45 11.67 6.23
CA ARG A 124 -17.60 10.79 6.39
C ARG A 124 -17.17 9.45 7.01
N ALA A 125 -18.05 8.83 7.80
CA ALA A 125 -17.85 7.45 8.26
C ALA A 125 -17.78 6.48 7.06
N PHE A 126 -17.05 5.37 7.24
CA PHE A 126 -16.97 4.34 6.21
C PHE A 126 -18.37 3.75 5.96
N ASP A 127 -18.78 3.79 4.71
CA ASP A 127 -20.02 3.19 4.24
C ASP A 127 -19.66 2.10 3.25
N ARG A 128 -20.05 0.88 3.58
CA ARG A 128 -19.76 -0.28 2.74
C ARG A 128 -20.28 -0.09 1.33
N ASP A 129 -21.46 0.48 1.12
CA ASP A 129 -22.06 0.53 -0.22
C ASP A 129 -21.44 1.63 -1.10
N GLN A 130 -20.97 2.72 -0.47
CA GLN A 130 -20.30 3.82 -1.18
C GLN A 130 -18.79 3.57 -1.36
N ASP A 131 -18.12 3.09 -0.32
CA ASP A 131 -16.67 2.95 -0.26
C ASP A 131 -16.19 1.59 -0.74
N LEU A 132 -17.00 0.54 -0.55
CA LEU A 132 -16.70 -0.79 -1.05
C LEU A 132 -17.41 -0.99 -2.40
N GLN A 133 -16.65 -0.86 -3.49
CA GLN A 133 -17.17 -1.04 -4.84
C GLN A 133 -17.36 -2.52 -5.21
N VAL A 134 -17.97 -3.33 -4.35
CA VAL A 134 -18.21 -4.75 -4.63
C VAL A 134 -19.49 -4.92 -5.42
N ASN A 135 -19.43 -5.62 -6.55
CA ASN A 135 -20.58 -6.06 -7.34
C ASN A 135 -21.59 -4.94 -7.66
N LYS A 136 -21.11 -3.80 -8.17
CA LYS A 136 -21.94 -2.78 -8.81
C LYS A 136 -22.46 -3.30 -10.16
N PHE A 137 -23.23 -4.38 -10.14
CA PHE A 137 -24.11 -4.66 -11.28
C PHE A 137 -25.01 -3.45 -11.41
N ASP A 138 -24.92 -2.78 -12.55
CA ASP A 138 -25.85 -1.72 -12.91
C ASP A 138 -27.28 -2.25 -12.73
N GLU A 139 -28.22 -1.42 -12.29
CA GLU A 139 -29.58 -1.87 -12.01
C GLU A 139 -30.19 -2.50 -13.27
N ALA A 140 -29.85 -1.97 -14.45
CA ALA A 140 -30.17 -2.58 -15.74
C ALA A 140 -29.56 -3.99 -15.92
N GLN A 141 -28.30 -4.20 -15.51
CA GLN A 141 -27.66 -5.53 -15.57
C GLN A 141 -28.32 -6.51 -14.58
N LYS A 142 -28.67 -6.05 -13.38
CA LYS A 142 -29.40 -6.86 -12.39
C LYS A 142 -30.78 -7.27 -12.91
N GLN A 143 -31.53 -6.33 -13.50
CA GLN A 143 -32.84 -6.61 -14.10
C GLN A 143 -32.73 -7.56 -15.30
N ARG A 144 -31.71 -7.40 -16.15
CA ARG A 144 -31.43 -8.33 -17.25
C ARG A 144 -31.14 -9.74 -16.74
N LEU A 145 -30.33 -9.87 -15.69
CA LEU A 145 -30.03 -11.16 -15.08
C LEU A 145 -31.30 -11.82 -14.50
N LEU A 146 -32.14 -11.03 -13.83
CA LEU A 146 -33.41 -11.49 -13.25
C LEU A 146 -34.42 -11.94 -14.32
N LYS A 147 -34.54 -11.19 -15.42
CA LYS A 147 -35.37 -11.60 -16.57
C LYS A 147 -34.85 -12.88 -17.22
N LYS A 148 -33.53 -12.96 -17.42
CA LYS A 148 -32.88 -14.13 -18.01
C LYS A 148 -33.06 -15.38 -17.14
N SER A 149 -33.08 -15.25 -15.80
CA SER A 149 -33.33 -16.38 -14.91
C SER A 149 -34.79 -16.82 -14.90
N GLN A 150 -35.76 -15.89 -15.02
CA GLN A 150 -37.18 -16.23 -15.15
C GLN A 150 -37.46 -17.07 -16.41
N GLU A 151 -36.80 -16.75 -17.53
CA GLU A 151 -36.93 -17.50 -18.78
C GLU A 151 -36.29 -18.90 -18.75
N LEU A 152 -35.43 -19.23 -17.78
CA LEU A 152 -34.85 -20.58 -17.69
C LEU A 152 -35.91 -21.65 -17.40
N ASN A 153 -36.96 -21.32 -16.65
CA ASN A 153 -38.05 -22.26 -16.34
C ASN A 153 -38.91 -22.59 -17.57
N THR A 154 -39.00 -21.69 -18.56
CA THR A 154 -39.76 -21.94 -19.80
C THR A 154 -38.90 -22.52 -20.90
N ARG A 155 -37.58 -22.26 -20.89
CA ARG A 155 -36.61 -22.83 -21.85
C ARG A 155 -36.47 -24.34 -21.77
N PHE A 156 -36.68 -24.92 -20.59
CA PHE A 156 -36.71 -26.38 -20.39
C PHE A 156 -38.12 -26.91 -20.10
N GLY A 157 -39.16 -26.10 -20.35
CA GLY A 157 -40.55 -26.52 -20.21
C GLY A 157 -40.87 -27.69 -21.15
N HIS A 158 -41.62 -28.66 -20.62
CA HIS A 158 -41.93 -29.95 -21.22
C HIS A 158 -42.56 -29.84 -22.63
N SER A 159 -41.72 -29.77 -23.65
CA SER A 159 -42.08 -30.09 -25.02
C SER A 159 -42.48 -31.57 -25.09
N LYS A 160 -43.63 -31.89 -25.71
CA LYS A 160 -44.02 -33.26 -26.05
C LYS A 160 -43.13 -33.87 -27.14
N GLU A 161 -42.32 -33.04 -27.79
CA GLU A 161 -41.42 -33.44 -28.85
C GLU A 161 -40.00 -33.53 -28.28
N LYS A 162 -39.53 -34.77 -28.12
CA LYS A 162 -38.18 -35.09 -27.66
C LYS A 162 -37.18 -34.69 -28.73
N MET A 163 -36.68 -33.47 -28.69
CA MET A 163 -35.46 -33.13 -29.40
C MET A 163 -34.30 -33.20 -28.43
N PHE A 164 -33.62 -34.35 -28.46
CA PHE A 164 -32.32 -34.51 -27.83
C PHE A 164 -31.30 -33.67 -28.59
N LEU A 165 -30.51 -32.90 -27.85
CA LEU A 165 -29.14 -32.58 -28.26
C LEU A 165 -28.25 -33.79 -27.99
#